data_AF-A0A536SDQ7-F1
#
_entry.id   AF-A0A536SDQ7-F1
#
_cell.length_a   1.000
_cell.length_b   1.000
_cell.length_c   1.000
_cell.angle_alpha   90.00
_cell.angle_beta   90.00
_cell.angle_gamma   90.00
#
_symmetry.space_group_name_H-M   'P 1'
#
loop_
_entity.id
_entity.type
_entity.pdbx_description
1 polymer ?
#
loop_
_entity_poly.entity_id
_entity_poly.type
_entity_poly.pdbx_seq_one_letter_code
_entity_poly.pdbx_strand_id
1 'polypeptide(L)' 'DVASIRSLGLDVVTDLCNRLLSAGAPGLHFYTMNQAGLTSTIWQRLGI' A
#
# COMPACT_ATOMS: atom_id res chain seq x y z
N ASP A 1 1.07 16.48 11.76
CA ASP A 1 2.45 16.34 11.27
C ASP A 1 2.45 15.48 10.01
N VAL A 2 3.40 15.71 9.09
CA VAL A 2 3.54 14.98 7.81
C VAL A 2 3.71 13.48 8.05
N ALA A 3 4.40 13.09 9.13
CA ALA A 3 4.56 11.68 9.49
C ALA A 3 3.21 11.00 9.76
N SER A 4 2.31 11.66 10.49
CA SER A 4 0.97 11.13 10.80
C SER A 4 0.11 10.96 9.54
N ILE A 5 0.18 11.92 8.61
CA ILE A 5 -0.55 11.85 7.34
C ILE A 5 -0.05 10.67 6.50
N ARG A 6 1.28 10.46 6.45
CA ARG A 6 1.87 9.33 5.74
C ARG A 6 1.47 7.99 6.36
N SER A 7 1.48 7.89 7.69
CA SER A 7 1.05 6.67 8.39
C SER A 7 -0.40 6.33 8.05
N LEU A 8 -1.31 7.31 8.16
CA LEU A 8 -2.72 7.10 7.82
C LEU A 8 -2.90 6.71 6.35
N GLY A 9 -2.16 7.36 5.44
CA GLY A 9 -2.17 7.01 4.02
C GLY A 9 -1.74 5.56 3.78
N LEU A 10 -0.69 5.09 4.47
CA LEU A 10 -0.26 3.70 4.39
C LEU A 10 -1.33 2.74 4.90
N ASP A 11 -2.01 3.06 6.01
CA ASP A 11 -3.06 2.20 6.57
C ASP A 11 -4.24 2.07 5.59
N VAL A 12 -4.72 3.19 5.05
CA VAL A 12 -5.85 3.21 4.11
C VAL A 12 -5.51 2.49 2.80
N VAL A 13 -4.32 2.73 2.25
CA VAL A 13 -3.91 2.10 0.98
C VAL A 13 -3.67 0.61 1.17
N THR A 14 -3.06 0.18 2.29
CA THR A 14 -2.92 -1.25 2.61
C THR A 14 -4.28 -1.95 2.69
N ASP A 15 -5.28 -1.36 3.36
CA ASP A 15 -6.62 -1.95 3.43
C ASP A 15 -7.28 -2.09 2.04
N LEU A 16 -7.19 -1.05 1.22
CA LEU A 16 -7.68 -1.09 -0.16
C LEU A 16 -7.01 -2.21 -0.97
N CYS A 17 -5.68 -2.32 -0.90
CA CYS A 17 -4.93 -3.36 -1.59
C CYS A 17 -5.37 -4.76 -1.13
N ASN A 18 -5.51 -4.97 0.18
CA ASN A 18 -5.97 -6.23 0.74
C ASN A 18 -7.37 -6.60 0.24
N ARG A 19 -8.29 -5.63 0.18
CA ARG A 19 -9.65 -5.82 -0.34
C ARG A 19 -9.66 -6.20 -1.82
N LEU A 20 -8.82 -5.57 -2.64
CA LEU A 20 -8.71 -5.89 -4.07
C LEU A 20 -8.17 -7.32 -4.28
N LEU A 21 -7.10 -7.69 -3.58
CA LEU A 21 -6.53 -9.03 -3.65
C LEU A 21 -7.53 -10.09 -3.16
N SER A 22 -8.21 -9.83 -2.03
CA SER A 22 -9.25 -10.70 -1.48
C SER A 22 -10.45 -10.85 -2.43
N ALA A 23 -10.72 -9.85 -3.27
CA ALA A 23 -11.76 -9.89 -4.30
C ALA A 23 -11.31 -10.60 -5.59
N GLY A 24 -10.11 -11.19 -5.62
CA GLY A 24 -9.61 -11.96 -6.76
C GLY A 24 -8.84 -11.16 -7.81
N ALA A 25 -8.39 -9.95 -7.48
CA ALA A 25 -7.47 -9.23 -8.36
C ALA A 25 -6.17 -10.05 -8.55
N PRO A 26 -5.66 -10.19 -9.78
CA PRO A 26 -4.48 -11.01 -10.06
C PRO A 26 -3.16 -10.38 -9.56
N GLY A 27 -3.17 -9.10 -9.21
CA GLY A 27 -1.99 -8.37 -8.74
C GLY A 27 -2.29 -6.87 -8.57
N LEU A 28 -1.26 -6.13 -8.15
CA LEU A 28 -1.33 -4.69 -7.90
C LEU A 28 -0.21 -3.98 -8.68
N HIS A 29 -0.51 -2.79 -9.23
CA HIS A 29 0.45 -1.93 -9.90
C HIS A 29 0.49 -0.57 -9.22
N PHE A 30 1.68 -0.15 -8.77
CA PHE A 30 1.89 1.09 -8.04
C PHE A 30 2.60 2.13 -8.89
N TYR A 31 2.05 3.34 -8.93
CA TYR A 31 2.78 4.53 -9.37
C TYR A 31 3.58 5.08 -8.19
N THR A 32 4.85 4.71 -8.13
CA THR A 32 5.72 5.01 -6.98
C THR A 32 6.18 6.47 -6.90
N MET A 33 6.02 7.24 -7.99
CA MET A 33 6.55 8.61 -8.10
C MET A 33 8.04 8.69 -7.75
N ASN A 34 8.83 7.71 -8.23
CA ASN A 34 10.25 7.53 -7.94
C ASN A 34 10.58 7.32 -6.44
N GLN A 35 9.60 6.91 -5.63
CA GLN A 35 9.75 6.64 -4.20
C GLN A 35 9.34 5.20 -3.87
N ALA A 36 10.31 4.29 -3.83
CA ALA A 36 10.05 2.87 -3.57
C ALA A 36 9.58 2.58 -2.14
N GLY A 37 10.05 3.34 -1.15
CA GLY A 37 9.85 3.01 0.28
C GLY A 37 8.40 2.82 0.70
N LEU A 38 7.49 3.70 0.25
CA LEU A 38 6.06 3.60 0.59
C LEU A 38 5.44 2.32 0.00
N THR A 39 5.80 1.98 -1.24
CA THR A 39 5.30 0.77 -1.90
C THR A 39 5.85 -0.49 -1.25
N SER A 40 7.14 -0.50 -0.88
CA SER A 40 7.75 -1.60 -0.12
C SER A 40 7.07 -1.82 1.22
N THR A 41 6.74 -0.75 1.95
CA THR A 41 6.00 -0.87 3.23
C THR A 41 4.61 -1.45 3.03
N ILE A 42 3.88 -1.06 1.97
CA ILE A 42 2.57 -1.64 1.66
C ILE A 42 2.70 -3.14 1.40
N TRP A 43 3.68 -3.55 0.58
CA TRP A 43 3.91 -4.96 0.25
C TRP A 43 4.23 -5.80 1.49
N GLN A 44 5.12 -5.30 2.36
CA GLN A 44 5.44 -5.93 3.65
C GLN A 44 4.22 -6.08 4.57
N ARG A 45 3.34 -5.07 4.62
CA ARG A 45 2.10 -5.11 5.43
C ARG A 45 1.07 -6.09 4.89
N LEU A 46 1.08 -6.35 3.57
CA LEU A 46 0.23 -7.36 2.93
C LEU A 46 0.77 -8.79 3.10
N GLY A 47 2.01 -8.96 3.57
CA GLY A 47 2.62 -10.27 3.82
C GLY A 47 3.04 -11.02 2.57
N ILE A 48 3.35 -10.29 1.49
CA ILE A 48 3.72 -10.80 0.17
C ILE A 48 5.09 -10.28 -0.27
#